data_AF-A0A955K502-F1
#
_entry.id   AF-A0A955K502-F1
#
_cell.length_a   1.000
_cell.length_b   1.000
_cell.length_c   1.000
_cell.angle_alpha   90.00
_cell.angle_beta   90.00
_cell.angle_gamma   90.00
#
_symmetry.space_group_name_H-M   'P 1'
#
loop_
_entity.id
_entity.type
_entity.pdbx_description
1 polymer ?
#
loop_
_entity_poly.entity_id
_entity_poly.type
_entity_poly.pdbx_seq_one_letter_code
_entity_poly.pdbx_strand_id
1 'polypeptide(L)' 'MKWELKSPTGTGKRNIERQLQTGIKQSKNIVFDARRSKIHIARIKNILNYQFRLAKSIKRIVLIDKSKNVIELTR' A
#
# COMPACT_ATOMS: atom_id res chain seq x y z
N MET A 1 15.67 9.15 -6.44
CA MET A 1 14.75 8.71 -5.35
C MET A 1 14.36 7.28 -5.60
N LYS A 2 14.34 6.41 -4.57
CA LYS A 2 13.88 5.02 -4.73
C LYS A 2 12.37 4.93 -4.50
N TRP A 3 11.73 4.05 -5.25
CA TRP A 3 10.31 3.70 -5.18
C TRP A 3 10.20 2.19 -5.17
N GLU A 4 9.25 1.66 -4.41
CA GLU A 4 8.93 0.24 -4.39
C GLU A 4 7.49 0.01 -4.85
N LEU A 5 7.28 -0.96 -5.74
CA LEU A 5 5.96 -1.31 -6.26
C LEU A 5 5.46 -2.63 -5.64
N LYS A 6 4.32 -2.61 -4.96
CA LYS A 6 3.63 -3.79 -4.43
C LYS A 6 2.31 -4.03 -5.14
N SER A 7 2.13 -5.24 -5.68
CA SER A 7 0.91 -5.69 -6.37
C SER A 7 0.29 -6.90 -5.67
N PRO A 8 -0.39 -6.73 -4.52
CA PRO A 8 -0.93 -7.84 -3.73
C PRO A 8 -1.99 -8.64 -4.50
N THR A 9 -1.76 -9.93 -4.72
CA THR A 9 -2.72 -10.86 -5.35
C THR A 9 -3.34 -11.88 -4.39
N GLY A 10 -2.67 -12.17 -3.27
CA GLY A 10 -3.14 -13.11 -2.25
C GLY A 10 -4.36 -12.63 -1.47
N THR A 11 -5.12 -13.58 -0.91
CA THR A 11 -6.36 -13.34 -0.15
C THR A 11 -6.18 -13.33 1.37
N GLY A 12 -4.98 -13.63 1.86
CA GLY A 12 -4.70 -13.77 3.28
C GLY A 12 -5.02 -12.50 4.09
N LYS A 13 -5.54 -12.68 5.31
CA LYS A 13 -6.00 -11.60 6.20
C LYS A 13 -4.93 -10.51 6.42
N ARG A 14 -3.65 -10.89 6.44
CA ARG A 14 -2.51 -9.99 6.71
C ARG A 14 -1.67 -9.67 5.46
N ASN A 15 -2.20 -9.93 4.25
CA ASN A 15 -1.42 -9.80 3.02
C ASN A 15 -0.97 -8.35 2.79
N ILE A 16 -1.88 -7.38 2.93
CA ILE A 16 -1.57 -5.97 2.72
C ILE A 16 -0.52 -5.48 3.72
N GLU A 17 -0.66 -5.85 5.00
CA GLU A 17 0.29 -5.50 6.06
C GLU A 17 1.68 -6.06 5.77
N ARG A 18 1.79 -7.33 5.37
CA ARG A 18 3.07 -7.96 5.03
C ARG A 18 3.72 -7.33 3.80
N GLN A 19 2.94 -7.06 2.75
CA GLN A 19 3.42 -6.39 1.54
C GLN A 19 3.91 -4.97 1.84
N LEU A 20 3.20 -4.25 2.71
CA LEU A 20 3.62 -2.94 3.16
C LEU A 20 4.91 -3.03 3.99
N GLN A 21 4.97 -3.91 4.99
CA GLN A 21 6.16 -4.09 5.85
C GLN A 21 7.41 -4.44 5.04
N THR A 22 7.29 -5.33 4.05
CA THR A 22 8.40 -5.66 3.14
C THR A 22 8.76 -4.49 2.23
N GLY A 23 7.77 -3.75 1.73
CA GLY A 23 8.00 -2.58 0.89
C GLY A 23 8.71 -1.43 1.61
N ILE A 24 8.36 -1.17 2.87
CA ILE A 24 9.00 -0.13 3.71
C ILE A 24 10.51 -0.38 3.87
N LYS A 25 10.92 -1.66 3.96
CA LYS A 25 12.34 -2.02 4.04
C LYS A 25 13.11 -1.72 2.75
N GLN A 26 12.41 -1.68 1.61
CA GLN A 26 13.00 -1.46 0.29
C GLN A 26 12.98 0.03 -0.10
N SER A 27 11.94 0.77 0.31
CA SER A 27 11.79 2.19 0.03
C SER A 27 10.87 2.91 1.01
N LYS A 28 11.13 4.21 1.23
CA LYS A 28 10.24 5.13 1.95
C LYS A 28 9.05 5.62 1.12
N ASN A 29 9.11 5.44 -0.21
CA ASN A 29 8.05 5.76 -1.14
C ASN A 29 7.54 4.47 -1.78
N ILE A 30 6.24 4.19 -1.63
CA ILE A 30 5.63 2.93 -2.02
C ILE A 30 4.46 3.18 -2.96
N VAL A 31 4.42 2.46 -4.07
CA VAL A 31 3.23 2.34 -4.91
C VAL A 31 2.54 1.01 -4.57
N PHE A 32 1.28 1.06 -4.18
CA PHE A 32 0.41 -0.09 -4.01
C PHE A 32 -0.56 -0.18 -5.18
N ASP A 33 -0.37 -1.19 -6.03
CA ASP A 33 -1.26 -1.48 -7.15
C ASP A 33 -2.29 -2.54 -6.73
N ALA A 34 -3.51 -2.10 -6.45
CA ALA A 34 -4.60 -2.95 -6.03
C ALA A 34 -5.47 -3.45 -7.19
N ARG A 35 -5.15 -3.12 -8.45
CA ARG A 35 -5.99 -3.43 -9.62
C ARG A 35 -6.35 -4.92 -9.73
N ARG A 36 -5.37 -5.78 -9.46
CA ARG A 36 -5.54 -7.26 -9.48
C ARG A 36 -5.78 -7.87 -8.10
N SER A 37 -5.95 -7.05 -7.06
CA SER A 37 -6.12 -7.55 -5.70
C SER A 37 -7.50 -8.16 -5.50
N LYS A 38 -7.52 -9.35 -4.91
CA LYS A 38 -8.77 -10.00 -4.47
C LYS A 38 -9.34 -9.36 -3.19
N ILE A 39 -8.57 -8.53 -2.49
CA ILE A 39 -8.99 -7.87 -1.25
C ILE A 39 -9.91 -6.68 -1.58
N HIS A 40 -10.94 -6.46 -0.75
CA HIS A 40 -11.85 -5.34 -0.91
C HIS A 40 -11.12 -4.00 -0.73
N ILE A 41 -11.36 -3.03 -1.61
CA ILE A 41 -10.57 -1.80 -1.66
C ILE A 41 -10.68 -0.99 -0.37
N ALA A 42 -11.86 -0.93 0.27
CA ALA A 42 -12.05 -0.22 1.54
C ALA A 42 -11.11 -0.75 2.63
N ARG A 43 -10.88 -2.08 2.65
CA ARG A 43 -9.97 -2.70 3.60
C ARG A 43 -8.51 -2.32 3.32
N ILE A 44 -8.11 -2.29 2.05
CA ILE A 44 -6.76 -1.85 1.65
C ILE A 44 -6.55 -0.40 2.10
N LYS A 45 -7.50 0.49 1.80
CA LYS A 45 -7.46 1.90 2.23
C LYS A 45 -7.32 2.02 3.75
N ASN A 46 -8.13 1.29 4.52
CA ASN A 46 -8.07 1.34 5.99
C ASN A 46 -6.71 0.91 6.53
N ILE A 47 -6.15 -0.18 6.00
CA ILE A 47 -4.83 -0.68 6.42
C ILE A 47 -3.74 0.32 6.05
N LEU A 48 -3.72 0.81 4.81
CA LEU A 48 -2.69 1.75 4.35
C LEU A 48 -2.75 3.07 5.13
N ASN A 49 -3.93 3.62 5.38
CA ASN A 49 -4.09 4.82 6.20
C ASN A 49 -3.61 4.62 7.65
N TYR A 50 -4.02 3.50 8.27
CA TYR A 50 -3.62 3.17 9.64
C TYR A 50 -2.10 3.02 9.76
N GLN A 51 -1.49 2.26 8.85
CA GLN A 51 -0.05 2.02 8.85
C GLN A 51 0.73 3.27 8.47
N PHE A 52 0.23 4.09 7.53
CA PHE A 52 0.83 5.38 7.23
C PHE A 52 0.90 6.22 8.51
N ARG A 53 -0.21 6.38 9.25
CA ARG A 53 -0.26 7.13 10.51
C ARG A 53 0.79 6.67 11.53
N LEU A 54 0.96 5.37 11.70
CA LEU A 54 1.89 4.77 12.66
C LEU A 54 3.35 4.81 12.20
N ALA A 55 3.64 4.37 10.98
CA ALA A 55 4.99 4.25 10.48
C ALA A 55 5.51 5.59 9.94
N LYS A 56 6.19 6.35 10.79
CA LYS A 56 6.81 7.65 10.44
C LYS A 56 7.92 7.54 9.40
N SER A 57 8.49 6.34 9.19
CA SER A 57 9.50 6.08 8.16
C SER A 57 8.95 6.14 6.73
N ILE A 58 7.64 5.97 6.56
CA ILE A 58 6.97 6.09 5.26
C ILE A 58 6.78 7.56 4.94
N LYS A 59 7.34 7.99 3.80
CA LYS A 59 7.16 9.34 3.27
C LYS A 59 5.92 9.45 2.40
N ARG A 60 5.73 8.47 1.50
CA ARG A 60 4.67 8.53 0.48
C ARG A 60 4.10 7.15 0.17
N ILE A 61 2.77 7.07 0.10
CA ILE A 61 2.05 5.90 -0.42
C ILE A 61 1.15 6.37 -1.57
N VAL A 62 1.29 5.74 -2.73
CA VAL A 62 0.39 5.89 -3.87
C VAL A 62 -0.41 4.61 -4.02
N LEU A 63 -1.72 4.66 -3.83
CA LEU A 63 -2.63 3.54 -4.06
C LEU A 63 -3.31 3.70 -5.42
N ILE A 64 -3.11 2.73 -6.31
CA ILE A 64 -3.91 2.58 -7.53
C ILE A 64 -5.03 1.60 -7.22
N ASP A 65 -6.28 2.07 -7.21
CA ASP A 65 -7.42 1.23 -6.92
C ASP A 65 -7.88 0.38 -8.12
N LYS A 66 -8.92 -0.44 -7.91
CA LYS A 66 -9.46 -1.34 -8.95
C LYS A 66 -10.09 -0.59 -10.12
N SER A 67 -10.57 0.62 -9.89
CA SER A 67 -11.15 1.51 -10.89
C SER A 67 -10.10 2.42 -11.52
N LYS A 68 -8.80 2.19 -11.27
CA LYS A 68 -7.66 2.99 -11.72
C LYS A 68 -7.62 4.41 -11.13
N ASN A 69 -8.37 4.68 -10.07
CA ASN A 69 -8.21 5.93 -9.33
C ASN A 69 -6.90 5.89 -8.55
N VAL A 70 -6.26 7.04 -8.46
CA VAL A 70 -5.02 7.21 -7.71
C VAL A 70 -5.32 7.97 -6.42
N ILE A 71 -4.95 7.37 -5.30
CA ILE A 71 -5.08 7.96 -3.96
C ILE A 71 -3.69 8.09 -3.37
N GLU A 72 -3.38 9.28 -2.87
CA GLU A 72 -2.06 9.58 -2.36
C GLU A 72 -2.10 9.95 -0.88
N LEU A 73 -1.17 9.36 -0.13
CA LEU A 73 -0.86 9.74 1.26
C LEU A 73 0.58 10.25 1.28
N THR A 74 0.78 11.49 1.72
CA THR A 74 2.09 12.13 1.80
C THR A 74 2.26 12.90 3.12
N ARG A 75 3.52 13.15 3.48
CA ARG A 75 3.95 13.95 4.63
C ARG A 75 5.10 14.86 4.23
#